data_AF-A0A0P0UYI7-F1
#
_entry.id   AF-A0A0P0UYI7-F1
#
_cell.length_a   1.000
_cell.length_b   1.000
_cell.length_c   1.000
_cell.angle_alpha   90.00
_cell.angle_beta   90.00
_cell.angle_gamma   90.00
#
_symmetry.space_group_name_H-M   'P 1'
#
loop_
_entity.id
_entity.type
_entity.pdbx_description
1 polymer ?
#
loop_
_entity_poly.entity_id
_entity_poly.type
_entity_poly.pdbx_seq_one_letter_code
_entity_poly.pdbx_strand_id
1 'polypeptide(L)'
;MVVAAGHGGRRRRAWRWAMRAAASAVVWTAVVQLASIAGLWRPRVLADCGGGGGAATGLAALAGEDRVAARLSPPALVPRRIYKSNGYLLVTCNGGLNQMRAGICDMVTIARYLNLTLVVPELDKRSFWADSSEFGDIFDVSHFINSLRDELMIVKELPMKLKLKTKRRLYSMPPVSWSNETYYLKRVLRLARKHKVIHFNKTDARLANNGLPVKLQRLRCRVNFEALRFTPQIEALGRKLISTLQKSGQFVVLHLRYEMDMLSFSGCTHGCSDEETEELTRMRFVCNDLHY
;
A
#
# COMPACT_ATOMS: atom_id res chain seq x y z
N MET A 1 52.53 -31.73 43.39
CA MET A 1 53.08 -32.13 42.09
C MET A 1 51.93 -32.51 41.16
N VAL A 2 51.32 -31.55 40.45
CA VAL A 2 50.51 -31.84 39.24
C VAL A 2 50.69 -30.65 38.30
N VAL A 3 51.16 -30.94 37.10
CA VAL A 3 51.54 -30.02 36.01
C VAL A 3 50.37 -29.87 35.03
N ALA A 4 50.33 -28.71 34.37
CA ALA A 4 49.31 -28.21 33.43
C ALA A 4 49.21 -28.97 32.09
N ALA A 5 48.09 -28.77 31.34
CA ALA A 5 48.08 -28.91 29.87
C ALA A 5 46.93 -28.14 29.14
N GLY A 6 47.29 -27.04 28.47
CA GLY A 6 47.00 -26.74 27.05
C GLY A 6 45.56 -26.64 26.49
N HIS A 7 44.97 -25.44 26.48
CA HIS A 7 43.65 -25.14 25.86
C HIS A 7 43.69 -24.61 24.39
N GLY A 8 44.86 -24.52 23.75
CA GLY A 8 45.01 -23.88 22.42
C GLY A 8 44.45 -24.65 21.21
N GLY A 9 44.29 -25.97 21.31
CA GLY A 9 43.91 -26.82 20.15
C GLY A 9 42.41 -26.90 19.84
N ARG A 10 41.54 -26.57 20.80
CA ARG A 10 40.07 -26.72 20.64
C ARG A 10 39.46 -25.58 19.82
N ARG A 11 39.96 -24.36 20.01
CA ARG A 11 39.45 -23.13 19.35
C ARG A 11 39.74 -23.10 17.84
N ARG A 12 40.92 -23.57 17.41
CA ARG A 12 41.29 -23.68 15.98
C ARG A 12 40.52 -24.77 15.21
N ARG A 13 40.02 -25.80 15.90
CA ARG A 13 39.15 -26.82 15.28
C ARG A 13 37.73 -26.29 15.13
N ALA A 14 37.18 -25.66 16.16
CA ALA A 14 35.85 -25.03 16.11
C ALA A 14 35.75 -23.98 14.99
N TRP A 15 36.77 -23.14 14.83
CA TRP A 15 36.81 -22.14 13.75
C TRP A 15 36.82 -22.75 12.34
N ARG A 16 37.55 -23.86 12.15
CA ARG A 16 37.58 -24.57 10.86
C ARG A 16 36.23 -25.22 10.54
N TRP A 17 35.51 -25.73 11.53
CA TRP A 17 34.15 -26.24 11.36
C TRP A 17 33.16 -25.12 11.03
N ALA A 18 33.25 -23.97 11.71
CA ALA A 18 32.40 -22.81 11.43
C ALA A 18 32.60 -22.27 10.01
N MET A 19 33.85 -22.14 9.55
CA MET A 19 34.16 -21.70 8.19
C MET A 19 33.65 -22.69 7.13
N ARG A 20 33.74 -24.00 7.39
CA ARG A 20 33.19 -25.02 6.48
C ARG A 20 31.66 -24.95 6.40
N ALA A 21 30.98 -24.78 7.54
CA ALA A 21 29.53 -24.64 7.57
C ALA A 21 29.05 -23.38 6.85
N ALA A 22 29.76 -22.26 7.02
CA ALA A 22 29.45 -21.01 6.31
C ALA A 22 29.67 -21.16 4.79
N ALA A 23 30.78 -21.77 4.38
CA ALA A 23 31.06 -22.02 2.97
C ALA A 23 30.02 -22.94 2.33
N SER A 24 29.60 -24.01 3.02
CA SER A 24 28.56 -24.91 2.50
C SER A 24 27.19 -24.23 2.42
N ALA A 25 26.84 -23.35 3.35
CA ALA A 25 25.61 -22.56 3.29
C ALA A 25 25.60 -21.60 2.09
N VAL A 26 26.69 -20.89 1.84
CA VAL A 26 26.81 -19.98 0.69
C VAL A 26 26.70 -20.74 -0.63
N VAL A 27 27.41 -21.87 -0.77
CA VAL A 27 27.32 -22.71 -1.98
C VAL A 27 25.89 -23.22 -2.20
N TRP A 28 25.20 -23.69 -1.15
CA TRP A 28 23.81 -24.12 -1.27
C TRP A 28 22.86 -22.99 -1.67
N THR A 29 23.02 -21.79 -1.11
CA THR A 29 22.20 -20.63 -1.51
C THR A 29 22.44 -20.23 -2.97
N ALA A 30 23.69 -20.28 -3.45
CA ALA A 30 24.01 -20.00 -4.85
C ALA A 30 23.42 -21.07 -5.80
N VAL A 31 23.47 -22.35 -5.43
CA VAL A 31 22.88 -23.45 -6.22
C VAL A 31 21.35 -23.31 -6.28
N VAL A 32 20.68 -22.99 -5.17
CA VAL A 32 19.22 -22.79 -5.15
C VAL A 32 18.81 -21.60 -6.02
N GLN A 33 19.54 -20.49 -5.94
CA GLN A 33 19.28 -19.30 -6.77
C GLN A 33 19.52 -19.59 -8.25
N LEU A 34 20.62 -20.27 -8.61
CA LEU A 34 20.90 -20.67 -10.00
C LEU A 34 19.87 -21.67 -10.53
N ALA A 35 19.45 -22.66 -9.73
CA ALA A 35 18.41 -23.61 -10.10
C ALA A 35 17.03 -22.96 -10.25
N SER A 36 16.76 -21.88 -9.50
CA SER A 36 15.54 -21.07 -9.61
C SER A 36 15.56 -20.21 -10.88
N ILE A 37 16.70 -19.59 -11.21
CA ILE A 37 16.88 -18.78 -12.44
C ILE A 37 16.85 -19.67 -13.70
N ALA A 38 17.48 -20.85 -13.65
CA ALA A 38 17.50 -21.81 -14.76
C ALA A 38 16.19 -22.62 -14.88
N GLY A 39 15.23 -22.44 -13.96
CA GLY A 39 13.95 -23.14 -13.97
C GLY A 39 14.03 -24.65 -13.68
N LEU A 40 15.17 -25.16 -13.22
CA LEU A 40 15.38 -26.59 -12.93
C LEU A 40 14.74 -27.05 -11.62
N TRP A 41 14.44 -26.15 -10.69
CA TRP A 41 13.76 -26.48 -9.44
C TRP A 41 12.46 -25.71 -9.27
N ARG A 42 11.35 -26.42 -9.40
CA ARG A 42 10.04 -26.01 -8.88
C ARG A 42 9.74 -26.90 -7.68
N PRO A 43 9.64 -26.37 -6.45
CA PRO A 43 9.20 -27.15 -5.30
C PRO A 43 7.77 -27.61 -5.59
N ARG A 44 7.60 -28.92 -5.81
CA ARG A 44 6.27 -29.54 -5.84
C ARG A 44 5.76 -29.58 -4.41
N VAL A 45 5.03 -28.54 -4.02
CA VAL A 45 4.21 -28.60 -2.81
C VAL A 45 3.04 -29.54 -3.10
N LEU A 46 2.97 -30.57 -2.26
CA LEU A 46 2.02 -31.65 -2.17
C LEU A 46 0.59 -31.27 -2.62
N ALA A 47 0.10 -31.94 -3.67
CA ALA A 47 -1.32 -32.09 -3.94
C ALA A 47 -1.59 -33.59 -3.96
N ASP A 48 -1.77 -34.16 -2.77
CA ASP A 48 -2.40 -35.46 -2.58
C ASP A 48 -3.88 -35.20 -2.28
N CYS A 49 -4.72 -35.44 -3.28
CA CYS A 49 -6.14 -35.73 -3.16
C CYS A 49 -6.54 -36.38 -4.49
N GLY A 50 -6.63 -37.71 -4.46
CA GLY A 50 -7.02 -38.54 -5.59
C GLY A 50 -8.40 -38.17 -6.14
N GLY A 51 -8.58 -38.43 -7.43
CA GLY A 51 -9.91 -38.45 -8.04
C GLY A 51 -9.92 -37.92 -9.46
N GLY A 52 -9.87 -38.84 -10.44
CA GLY A 52 -10.54 -38.68 -11.73
C GLY A 52 -9.86 -37.79 -12.76
N GLY A 53 -9.63 -38.35 -13.95
CA GLY A 53 -9.03 -37.65 -15.09
C GLY A 53 -9.79 -36.40 -15.54
N GLY A 54 -9.06 -35.38 -15.99
CA GLY A 54 -9.63 -34.17 -16.59
C GLY A 54 -8.75 -32.93 -16.60
N ALA A 55 -7.55 -32.94 -16.02
CA ALA A 55 -6.80 -31.72 -15.69
C ALA A 55 -6.08 -30.99 -16.85
N ALA A 56 -6.26 -31.39 -18.11
CA ALA A 56 -5.67 -30.68 -19.26
C ALA A 56 -6.53 -29.53 -19.80
N THR A 57 -7.82 -29.46 -19.48
CA THR A 57 -8.75 -28.44 -19.99
C THR A 57 -8.80 -27.17 -19.14
N GLY A 58 -8.32 -27.20 -17.89
CA GLY A 58 -8.38 -26.04 -16.97
C GLY A 58 -7.34 -24.94 -17.26
N LEU A 59 -6.18 -25.29 -17.82
CA LEU A 59 -5.13 -24.32 -18.19
C LEU A 59 -5.49 -23.53 -19.46
N ALA A 60 -6.24 -24.14 -20.38
CA ALA A 60 -6.74 -23.46 -21.58
C ALA A 60 -7.83 -22.42 -21.27
N ALA A 61 -8.64 -22.64 -20.23
CA ALA A 61 -9.68 -21.70 -19.81
C ALA A 61 -9.09 -20.36 -19.30
N LEU A 62 -7.93 -20.40 -18.62
CA LEU A 62 -7.23 -19.20 -18.14
C LEU A 62 -6.71 -18.32 -19.29
N ALA A 63 -6.31 -18.93 -20.41
CA ALA A 63 -5.94 -18.21 -21.62
C ALA A 63 -7.16 -17.65 -22.39
N GLY A 64 -8.36 -18.17 -22.11
CA GLY A 64 -9.62 -17.76 -22.75
C GLY A 64 -10.18 -16.45 -22.18
N GLU A 65 -10.19 -16.28 -20.85
CA GLU A 65 -10.71 -15.07 -20.20
C GLU A 65 -9.81 -13.85 -20.40
N ASP A 66 -8.49 -14.02 -20.37
CA ASP A 66 -7.53 -12.95 -20.71
C ASP A 66 -7.69 -12.46 -22.16
N ARG A 67 -8.07 -13.36 -23.08
CA ARG A 67 -8.35 -12.99 -24.48
C ARG A 67 -9.63 -12.17 -24.63
N VAL A 68 -10.63 -12.33 -23.77
CA VAL A 68 -11.87 -11.52 -23.80
C VAL A 68 -11.59 -10.13 -23.24
N ALA A 69 -10.84 -10.02 -22.14
CA ALA A 69 -10.43 -8.73 -21.59
C ALA A 69 -9.48 -7.96 -22.53
N ALA A 70 -8.59 -8.65 -23.24
CA ALA A 70 -7.67 -8.05 -24.22
C ALA A 70 -8.37 -7.60 -25.52
N ARG A 71 -9.59 -8.07 -25.80
CA ARG A 71 -10.36 -7.70 -27.01
C ARG A 71 -11.17 -6.41 -26.86
N LEU A 72 -11.41 -5.95 -25.64
CA LEU A 72 -12.07 -4.67 -25.40
C LEU A 72 -11.05 -3.56 -25.65
N SER A 73 -11.35 -2.66 -26.58
CA SER A 73 -10.53 -1.46 -26.78
C SER A 73 -10.38 -0.73 -25.43
N PRO A 74 -9.18 -0.21 -25.10
CA PRO A 74 -9.01 0.57 -23.88
C PRO A 74 -10.08 1.66 -23.81
N PRO A 75 -10.71 1.88 -22.64
CA PRO A 75 -11.69 2.94 -22.48
C PRO A 75 -11.14 4.26 -23.03
N ALA A 76 -11.96 5.00 -23.78
CA ALA A 76 -11.57 6.28 -24.32
C ALA A 76 -11.07 7.18 -23.18
N LEU A 77 -9.88 7.75 -23.34
CA LEU A 77 -9.29 8.60 -22.32
C LEU A 77 -10.11 9.88 -22.16
N VAL A 78 -10.46 10.22 -20.92
CA VAL A 78 -11.18 11.48 -20.64
C VAL A 78 -10.34 12.70 -21.07
N PRO A 79 -10.95 13.85 -21.41
CA PRO A 79 -10.21 15.03 -21.84
C PRO A 79 -9.21 15.49 -20.78
N ARG A 80 -8.07 16.06 -21.20
CA ARG A 80 -7.09 16.60 -20.24
C ARG A 80 -7.54 17.96 -19.75
N ARG A 81 -7.51 18.18 -18.44
CA ARG A 81 -7.75 19.50 -17.84
C ARG A 81 -6.67 20.49 -18.24
N ILE A 82 -7.10 21.65 -18.73
CA ILE A 82 -6.22 22.78 -19.03
C ILE A 82 -6.22 23.72 -17.84
N TYR A 83 -5.06 23.91 -17.20
CA TYR A 83 -4.89 24.85 -16.09
C TYR A 83 -3.43 25.25 -15.92
N LYS A 84 -3.20 26.41 -15.29
CA LYS A 84 -1.86 26.82 -14.84
C LYS A 84 -1.62 26.31 -13.42
N SER A 85 -0.63 25.44 -13.26
CA SER A 85 -0.29 24.87 -11.96
C SER A 85 0.33 25.90 -11.02
N ASN A 86 -0.15 25.95 -9.76
CA ASN A 86 0.42 26.79 -8.69
C ASN A 86 1.66 26.18 -8.03
N GLY A 87 1.99 24.91 -8.34
CA GLY A 87 3.10 24.17 -7.75
C GLY A 87 2.85 22.66 -7.75
N TYR A 88 3.77 21.90 -7.17
CA TYR A 88 3.69 20.45 -7.04
C TYR A 88 3.38 20.06 -5.60
N LEU A 89 2.52 19.05 -5.45
CA LEU A 89 2.21 18.43 -4.17
C LEU A 89 2.80 17.02 -4.14
N LEU A 90 3.76 16.80 -3.24
CA LEU A 90 4.22 15.49 -2.81
C LEU A 90 3.40 15.04 -1.61
N VAL A 91 3.16 13.75 -1.49
CA VAL A 91 2.28 13.18 -0.48
C VAL A 91 2.87 11.86 0.00
N THR A 92 3.06 11.71 1.31
CA THR A 92 3.30 10.42 1.96
C THR A 92 2.08 10.07 2.81
N CYS A 93 1.41 8.97 2.45
CA CYS A 93 0.16 8.54 3.08
C CYS A 93 0.44 7.59 4.25
N ASN A 94 0.05 7.97 5.45
CA ASN A 94 0.19 7.17 6.67
C ASN A 94 -1.10 6.39 7.01
N GLY A 95 -0.96 5.39 7.88
CA GLY A 95 -2.09 4.64 8.45
C GLY A 95 -2.33 3.26 7.81
N GLY A 96 -3.52 2.70 8.06
CA GLY A 96 -4.02 1.49 7.38
C GLY A 96 -4.23 1.71 5.88
N LEU A 97 -4.22 0.68 5.01
CA LEU A 97 -4.46 0.84 3.56
C LEU A 97 -5.77 1.61 3.26
N ASN A 98 -6.85 1.34 3.99
CA ASN A 98 -8.11 2.08 3.84
C ASN A 98 -8.01 3.54 4.30
N GLN A 99 -7.20 3.83 5.33
CA GLN A 99 -6.92 5.21 5.75
C GLN A 99 -6.06 5.93 4.71
N MET A 100 -5.07 5.25 4.14
CA MET A 100 -4.27 5.78 3.03
C MET A 100 -5.17 6.11 1.83
N ARG A 101 -6.11 5.23 1.46
CA ARG A 101 -7.10 5.51 0.40
C ARG A 101 -7.88 6.79 0.67
N ALA A 102 -8.42 6.94 1.88
CA ALA A 102 -9.13 8.15 2.28
C ALA A 102 -8.23 9.39 2.22
N GLY A 103 -7.00 9.29 2.70
CA GLY A 103 -5.99 10.36 2.61
C GLY A 103 -5.66 10.75 1.17
N ILE A 104 -5.50 9.79 0.27
CA ILE A 104 -5.29 10.05 -1.17
C ILE A 104 -6.48 10.80 -1.77
N CYS A 105 -7.71 10.44 -1.42
CA CYS A 105 -8.92 11.13 -1.88
C CYS A 105 -8.93 12.61 -1.46
N ASP A 106 -8.57 12.88 -0.19
CA ASP A 106 -8.44 14.24 0.31
C ASP A 106 -7.34 15.00 -0.43
N MET A 107 -6.16 14.39 -0.64
CA MET A 107 -5.03 15.06 -1.30
C MET A 107 -5.28 15.35 -2.78
N VAL A 108 -5.94 14.45 -3.50
CA VAL A 108 -6.41 14.71 -4.87
C VAL A 108 -7.37 15.89 -4.89
N THR A 109 -8.31 15.94 -3.94
CA THR A 109 -9.31 17.01 -3.84
C THR A 109 -8.66 18.35 -3.51
N ILE A 110 -7.68 18.37 -2.60
CA ILE A 110 -6.91 19.56 -2.26
C ILE A 110 -6.06 20.03 -3.45
N ALA A 111 -5.38 19.11 -4.14
CA ALA A 111 -4.59 19.43 -5.33
C ALA A 111 -5.49 20.01 -6.45
N ARG A 112 -6.67 19.41 -6.65
CA ARG A 112 -7.70 19.90 -7.58
C ARG A 112 -8.13 21.32 -7.24
N TYR A 113 -8.42 21.57 -5.96
CA TYR A 113 -8.96 22.83 -5.46
C TYR A 113 -7.94 23.96 -5.54
N LEU A 114 -6.68 23.67 -5.22
CA LEU A 114 -5.58 24.64 -5.22
C LEU A 114 -4.88 24.76 -6.59
N ASN A 115 -5.34 24.06 -7.62
CA ASN A 115 -4.69 23.96 -8.93
C ASN A 115 -3.21 23.57 -8.81
N LEU A 116 -2.92 22.55 -8.02
CA LEU A 116 -1.58 21.96 -7.91
C LEU A 116 -1.44 20.79 -8.89
N THR A 117 -0.22 20.45 -9.24
CA THR A 117 0.11 19.20 -9.91
C THR A 117 0.43 18.17 -8.84
N LEU A 118 -0.35 17.10 -8.78
CA LEU A 118 -0.11 16.02 -7.82
C LEU A 118 1.00 15.12 -8.35
N VAL A 119 1.95 14.77 -7.52
CA VAL A 119 2.86 13.65 -7.80
C VAL A 119 2.23 12.39 -7.23
N VAL A 120 2.37 11.26 -7.92
CA VAL A 120 1.85 9.95 -7.45
C VAL A 120 2.22 9.78 -5.96
N PRO A 121 1.24 9.54 -5.06
CA PRO A 121 1.50 9.46 -3.63
C PRO A 121 2.46 8.33 -3.27
N GLU A 122 3.28 8.55 -2.25
CA GLU A 122 4.08 7.52 -1.61
C GLU A 122 3.27 6.89 -0.47
N LEU A 123 3.36 5.58 -0.32
CA LEU A 123 2.74 4.86 0.79
C LEU A 123 3.74 4.75 1.93
N ASP A 124 3.30 5.04 3.15
CA ASP A 124 4.16 4.88 4.32
C ASP A 124 4.39 3.40 4.63
N LYS A 125 5.67 3.03 4.64
CA LYS A 125 6.15 1.66 4.86
C LYS A 125 6.46 1.36 6.33
N ARG A 126 6.34 2.36 7.23
CA ARG A 126 6.84 2.26 8.61
C ARG A 126 5.76 2.18 9.67
N SER A 127 4.60 2.81 9.45
CA SER A 127 3.64 3.03 10.56
C SER A 127 2.82 1.81 10.95
N PHE A 128 2.31 1.03 9.99
CA PHE A 128 1.33 -0.04 10.28
C PHE A 128 1.58 -1.35 9.55
N TRP A 129 2.21 -1.31 8.39
CA TRP A 129 2.41 -2.48 7.53
C TRP A 129 3.90 -2.75 7.42
N ALA A 130 4.35 -3.96 7.78
CA ALA A 130 5.72 -4.42 7.52
C ALA A 130 5.93 -4.78 6.02
N ASP A 131 5.25 -4.05 5.15
CA ASP A 131 5.18 -4.30 3.72
C ASP A 131 5.93 -3.20 2.97
N SER A 132 6.76 -3.61 2.00
CA SER A 132 7.64 -2.70 1.26
C SER A 132 7.03 -2.17 -0.03
N SER A 133 5.78 -2.54 -0.34
CA SER A 133 5.07 -2.18 -1.56
C SER A 133 4.98 -0.68 -1.75
N GLU A 134 5.15 -0.26 -2.98
CA GLU A 134 4.93 1.11 -3.42
C GLU A 134 3.51 1.28 -3.95
N PHE A 135 3.12 2.53 -4.26
CA PHE A 135 1.80 2.82 -4.80
C PHE A 135 1.48 1.99 -6.05
N GLY A 136 2.46 1.80 -6.93
CA GLY A 136 2.30 1.05 -8.18
C GLY A 136 2.23 -0.46 -8.04
N ASP A 137 2.62 -1.01 -6.90
CA ASP A 137 2.48 -2.45 -6.61
C ASP A 137 1.03 -2.78 -6.20
N ILE A 138 0.34 -1.83 -5.58
CA ILE A 138 -1.04 -1.99 -5.09
C ILE A 138 -2.07 -1.44 -6.08
N PHE A 139 -1.86 -0.23 -6.61
CA PHE A 139 -2.81 0.47 -7.47
C PHE A 139 -2.29 0.63 -8.90
N ASP A 140 -3.19 0.55 -9.89
CA ASP A 140 -2.86 0.81 -11.28
C ASP A 140 -2.57 2.30 -11.48
N VAL A 141 -1.29 2.65 -11.52
CA VAL A 141 -0.79 4.03 -11.71
C VAL A 141 -1.32 4.66 -13.00
N SER A 142 -1.39 3.89 -14.08
CA SER A 142 -1.82 4.40 -15.38
C SER A 142 -3.31 4.70 -15.37
N HIS A 143 -4.12 3.80 -14.80
CA HIS A 143 -5.55 4.03 -14.59
C HIS A 143 -5.79 5.21 -13.65
N PHE A 144 -5.07 5.31 -12.53
CA PHE A 144 -5.21 6.43 -11.59
C PHE A 144 -4.94 7.79 -12.25
N ILE A 145 -3.87 7.91 -13.05
CA ILE A 145 -3.56 9.15 -13.78
C ILE A 145 -4.62 9.43 -14.86
N ASN A 146 -4.98 8.41 -15.64
CA ASN A 146 -5.86 8.58 -16.79
C ASN A 146 -7.32 8.82 -16.41
N SER A 147 -7.80 8.23 -15.32
CA SER A 147 -9.18 8.40 -14.82
C SER A 147 -9.43 9.77 -14.18
N LEU A 148 -8.38 10.52 -13.83
CA LEU A 148 -8.49 11.82 -13.16
C LEU A 148 -7.93 12.99 -13.98
N ARG A 149 -7.48 12.76 -15.21
CA ARG A 149 -6.82 13.78 -16.05
C ARG A 149 -7.72 14.96 -16.42
N ASP A 150 -9.03 14.81 -16.36
CA ASP A 150 -10.04 15.88 -16.53
C ASP A 150 -10.21 16.76 -15.28
N GLU A 151 -9.73 16.29 -14.12
CA GLU A 151 -9.82 16.99 -12.84
C GLU A 151 -8.49 17.63 -12.44
N LEU A 152 -7.36 16.96 -12.60
CA LEU A 152 -6.05 17.52 -12.28
C LEU A 152 -4.94 16.81 -13.05
N MET A 153 -3.76 17.44 -13.08
CA MET A 153 -2.57 16.79 -13.61
C MET A 153 -1.89 16.00 -12.52
N ILE A 154 -1.71 14.70 -12.78
CA ILE A 154 -0.96 13.78 -11.92
C ILE A 154 0.29 13.35 -12.69
N VAL A 155 1.46 13.42 -12.05
CA VAL A 155 2.75 13.02 -12.64
C VAL A 155 3.37 11.91 -11.79
N LYS A 156 4.08 10.97 -12.44
CA LYS A 156 4.76 9.87 -11.73
C LYS A 156 5.88 10.37 -10.82
N GLU A 157 6.64 11.36 -11.29
CA GLU A 157 7.75 11.95 -10.56
C GLU A 157 7.84 13.46 -10.77
N LEU A 158 8.57 14.15 -9.88
CA LEU A 158 8.92 15.56 -10.06
C LEU A 158 9.81 15.77 -11.28
N PRO A 159 9.64 16.88 -12.04
CA PRO A 159 10.59 17.29 -13.06
C PRO A 159 12.01 17.37 -12.51
N MET A 160 13.01 16.93 -13.29
CA MET A 160 14.41 16.80 -12.84
C MET A 160 14.97 18.06 -12.16
N LYS A 161 14.68 19.25 -12.71
CA LYS A 161 15.08 20.55 -12.13
C LYS A 161 14.54 20.75 -10.70
N LEU A 162 13.29 20.34 -10.47
CA LEU A 162 12.66 20.43 -9.15
C LEU A 162 13.14 19.30 -8.23
N LYS A 163 13.29 18.08 -8.75
CA LYS A 163 13.86 16.92 -8.02
C LYS A 163 15.24 17.25 -7.45
N LEU A 164 16.09 17.96 -8.20
CA LEU A 164 17.41 18.40 -7.73
C LEU A 164 17.33 19.48 -6.66
N LYS A 165 16.37 20.40 -6.77
CA LYS A 165 16.14 21.48 -5.78
C LYS A 165 15.61 20.91 -4.45
N THR A 166 14.70 19.94 -4.51
CA THR A 166 14.10 19.32 -3.31
C THR A 166 15.08 18.45 -2.55
N LYS A 167 16.09 17.84 -3.21
CA LYS A 167 17.20 17.15 -2.54
C LYS A 167 17.95 18.03 -1.53
N ARG A 168 18.03 19.34 -1.77
CA ARG A 168 18.68 20.30 -0.85
C ARG A 168 17.75 20.78 0.26
N ARG A 169 16.52 21.14 -0.11
CA ARG A 169 15.51 21.64 0.84
C ARG A 169 14.10 21.34 0.33
N LEU A 170 13.45 20.37 0.94
CA LEU A 170 12.03 20.08 0.75
C LEU A 170 11.22 20.69 1.89
N TYR A 171 10.17 21.45 1.56
CA TYR A 171 9.25 21.96 2.57
C TYR A 171 8.20 20.91 2.89
N SER A 172 8.38 20.21 4.00
CA SER A 172 7.49 19.15 4.48
C SER A 172 6.64 19.64 5.66
N MET A 173 5.33 19.38 5.67
CA MET A 173 4.45 19.67 6.79
C MET A 173 3.22 18.75 6.79
N PRO A 174 2.66 18.38 7.95
CA PRO A 174 1.33 17.78 7.98
C PRO A 174 0.27 18.89 7.86
N PRO A 175 -0.77 18.74 7.03
CA PRO A 175 -1.94 19.60 7.11
C PRO A 175 -2.61 19.49 8.48
N VAL A 176 -3.31 20.54 8.90
CA VAL A 176 -4.11 20.50 10.14
C VAL A 176 -5.28 19.54 9.92
N SER A 177 -5.55 18.66 10.90
CA SER A 177 -6.66 17.69 10.83
C SER A 177 -7.99 18.40 10.63
N TRP A 178 -8.89 17.81 9.84
CA TRP A 178 -10.25 18.31 9.60
C TRP A 178 -10.33 19.77 9.11
N SER A 179 -9.31 20.22 8.36
CA SER A 179 -9.25 21.59 7.87
C SER A 179 -10.31 21.85 6.80
N ASN A 180 -10.92 23.03 6.86
CA ASN A 180 -11.83 23.49 5.82
C ASN A 180 -11.08 24.07 4.60
N GLU A 181 -11.82 24.38 3.55
CA GLU A 181 -11.28 24.98 2.32
C GLU A 181 -10.53 26.30 2.55
N THR A 182 -10.97 27.12 3.51
CA THR A 182 -10.36 28.42 3.81
C THR A 182 -8.92 28.28 4.29
N TYR A 183 -8.63 27.27 5.12
CA TYR A 183 -7.26 26.94 5.54
C TYR A 183 -6.37 26.64 4.31
N TYR A 184 -6.86 25.81 3.39
CA TYR A 184 -6.10 25.44 2.20
C TYR A 184 -5.85 26.65 1.28
N LEU A 185 -6.86 27.48 1.04
CA LEU A 185 -6.70 28.69 0.22
C LEU A 185 -5.78 29.72 0.85
N LYS A 186 -5.96 30.06 2.14
CA LYS A 186 -5.21 31.15 2.77
C LYS A 186 -3.80 30.74 3.18
N ARG A 187 -3.62 29.50 3.67
CA ARG A 187 -2.34 29.01 4.20
C ARG A 187 -1.57 28.18 3.19
N VAL A 188 -2.16 27.10 2.70
CA VAL A 188 -1.45 26.11 1.87
C VAL A 188 -1.12 26.66 0.49
N LEU A 189 -2.06 27.33 -0.18
CA LEU A 189 -1.81 27.91 -1.51
C LEU A 189 -0.66 28.94 -1.48
N ARG A 190 -0.58 29.75 -0.42
CA ARG A 190 0.52 30.70 -0.21
C ARG A 190 1.87 29.98 -0.08
N LEU A 191 1.90 28.88 0.69
CA LEU A 191 3.10 28.05 0.84
C LEU A 191 3.50 27.36 -0.46
N ALA A 192 2.54 26.84 -1.21
CA ALA A 192 2.76 26.21 -2.52
C ALA A 192 3.37 27.19 -3.52
N ARG A 193 2.84 28.43 -3.59
CA ARG A 193 3.40 29.48 -4.46
C ARG A 193 4.82 29.87 -4.08
N LYS A 194 5.12 29.94 -2.77
CA LYS A 194 6.45 30.30 -2.23
C LYS A 194 7.49 29.22 -2.49
N HIS A 195 7.18 27.95 -2.20
CA HIS A 195 8.17 26.86 -2.26
C HIS A 195 8.20 26.13 -3.60
N LYS A 196 7.14 26.26 -4.42
CA LYS A 196 6.87 25.53 -5.67
C LYS A 196 6.67 24.02 -5.53
N VAL A 197 7.30 23.39 -4.55
CA VAL A 197 7.03 22.00 -4.14
C VAL A 197 6.74 22.00 -2.64
N ILE A 198 5.61 21.42 -2.26
CA ILE A 198 5.25 21.15 -0.87
C ILE A 198 5.09 19.65 -0.69
N HIS A 199 5.47 19.15 0.48
CA HIS A 199 5.32 17.75 0.84
C HIS A 199 4.43 17.61 2.07
N PHE A 200 3.37 16.82 1.95
CA PHE A 200 2.53 16.44 3.07
C PHE A 200 2.93 15.06 3.57
N ASN A 201 3.51 15.00 4.77
CA ASN A 201 4.05 13.78 5.37
C ASN A 201 3.04 13.03 6.25
N LYS A 202 1.83 13.57 6.42
CA LYS A 202 0.67 12.90 7.01
C LYS A 202 -0.60 13.35 6.29
N THR A 203 -1.50 12.44 6.00
CA THR A 203 -2.67 12.69 5.14
C THR A 203 -3.98 12.16 5.69
N ASP A 204 -3.94 11.44 6.80
CA ASP A 204 -5.11 10.92 7.49
C ASP A 204 -6.03 12.05 7.98
N ALA A 205 -7.31 12.01 7.57
CA ALA A 205 -8.38 12.91 8.03
C ALA A 205 -8.01 14.42 8.00
N ARG A 206 -7.51 14.90 6.85
CA ARG A 206 -7.01 16.28 6.73
C ARG A 206 -8.01 17.26 6.15
N LEU A 207 -8.94 16.79 5.32
CA LEU A 207 -10.01 17.63 4.78
C LEU A 207 -11.30 17.42 5.59
N ALA A 208 -11.99 18.51 5.92
CA ALA A 208 -13.27 18.45 6.62
C ALA A 208 -14.29 17.57 5.86
N ASN A 209 -15.02 16.69 6.57
CA ASN A 209 -16.06 15.86 5.94
C ASN A 209 -17.32 16.66 5.59
N ASN A 210 -17.64 17.66 6.39
CA ASN A 210 -18.84 18.49 6.24
C ASN A 210 -18.48 19.86 5.67
N GLY A 211 -19.44 20.50 5.00
CA GLY A 211 -19.27 21.86 4.47
C GLY A 211 -18.47 21.97 3.17
N LEU A 212 -18.08 20.85 2.56
CA LEU A 212 -17.45 20.85 1.23
C LEU A 212 -18.51 21.04 0.12
N PRO A 213 -18.21 21.81 -0.93
CA PRO A 213 -19.01 21.87 -2.14
C PRO A 213 -19.24 20.47 -2.74
N VAL A 214 -20.46 20.21 -3.21
CA VAL A 214 -20.88 18.92 -3.79
C VAL A 214 -19.90 18.43 -4.87
N LYS A 215 -19.33 19.34 -5.67
CA LYS A 215 -18.33 18.99 -6.70
C LYS A 215 -17.06 18.37 -6.10
N LEU A 216 -16.55 18.90 -4.99
CA LEU A 216 -15.38 18.36 -4.32
C LEU A 216 -15.70 17.03 -3.64
N GLN A 217 -16.89 16.89 -3.06
CA GLN A 217 -17.32 15.63 -2.46
C GLN A 217 -17.48 14.52 -3.51
N ARG A 218 -18.07 14.83 -4.68
CA ARG A 218 -18.12 13.90 -5.83
C ARG A 218 -16.74 13.47 -6.30
N LEU A 219 -15.78 14.39 -6.33
CA LEU A 219 -14.39 14.05 -6.67
C LEU A 219 -13.79 13.08 -5.66
N ARG A 220 -13.96 13.29 -4.35
CA ARG A 220 -13.49 12.33 -3.33
C ARG A 220 -14.07 10.94 -3.57
N CYS A 221 -15.36 10.84 -3.84
CA CYS A 221 -16.02 9.57 -4.16
C CYS A 221 -15.43 8.93 -5.43
N ARG A 222 -15.29 9.69 -6.51
CA ARG A 222 -14.70 9.22 -7.78
C ARG A 222 -13.28 8.70 -7.57
N VAL A 223 -12.46 9.42 -6.81
CA VAL A 223 -11.09 8.96 -6.50
C VAL A 223 -11.13 7.63 -5.74
N ASN A 224 -11.98 7.52 -4.72
CA ASN A 224 -12.02 6.34 -3.85
C ASN A 224 -12.50 5.07 -4.55
N PHE A 225 -13.57 5.19 -5.36
CA PHE A 225 -14.29 4.05 -5.90
C PHE A 225 -13.98 3.75 -7.37
N GLU A 226 -13.48 4.73 -8.12
CA GLU A 226 -13.17 4.57 -9.55
C GLU A 226 -11.66 4.66 -9.83
N ALA A 227 -10.98 5.70 -9.33
CA ALA A 227 -9.59 5.96 -9.71
C ALA A 227 -8.57 5.08 -8.98
N LEU A 228 -8.81 4.79 -7.69
CA LEU A 228 -7.96 3.91 -6.88
C LEU A 228 -8.29 2.43 -7.13
N ARG A 229 -8.08 2.01 -8.38
CA ARG A 229 -8.22 0.61 -8.80
C ARG A 229 -6.96 -0.18 -8.48
N PHE A 230 -7.12 -1.40 -7.98
CA PHE A 230 -5.98 -2.29 -7.75
C PHE A 230 -5.29 -2.66 -9.08
N THR A 231 -4.04 -3.13 -8.99
CA THR A 231 -3.31 -3.61 -10.16
C THR A 231 -4.06 -4.75 -10.88
N PRO A 232 -3.91 -4.90 -12.20
CA PRO A 232 -4.56 -5.96 -12.96
C PRO A 232 -4.31 -7.37 -12.39
N GLN A 233 -3.13 -7.60 -11.82
CA GLN A 233 -2.74 -8.87 -11.20
C GLN A 233 -3.58 -9.16 -9.94
N ILE A 234 -3.73 -8.18 -9.04
CA ILE A 234 -4.55 -8.31 -7.82
C ILE A 234 -6.02 -8.51 -8.21
N GLU A 235 -6.53 -7.73 -9.17
CA GLU A 235 -7.89 -7.85 -9.69
C GLU A 235 -8.17 -9.22 -10.31
N ALA A 236 -7.24 -9.74 -11.13
CA ALA A 236 -7.38 -11.06 -11.74
C ALA A 236 -7.38 -12.18 -10.70
N LEU A 237 -6.52 -12.08 -9.67
CA LEU A 237 -6.52 -13.00 -8.54
C LEU A 237 -7.86 -12.98 -7.79
N GLY A 238 -8.37 -11.79 -7.50
CA GLY A 238 -9.67 -11.61 -6.85
C GLY A 238 -10.83 -12.22 -7.65
N ARG A 239 -10.89 -11.97 -8.96
CA ARG A 239 -11.89 -12.57 -9.85
C ARG A 239 -11.79 -14.09 -9.90
N LYS A 240 -10.58 -14.64 -9.93
CA LYS A 240 -10.35 -16.10 -9.91
C LYS A 240 -10.83 -16.73 -8.59
N LEU A 241 -10.57 -16.07 -7.46
CA LEU A 241 -11.07 -16.53 -6.16
C LEU A 241 -12.60 -16.56 -6.15
N ILE A 242 -13.24 -15.46 -6.57
CA ILE A 242 -14.70 -15.34 -6.64
C ILE A 242 -15.29 -16.40 -7.57
N SER A 243 -14.74 -16.58 -8.78
CA SER A 243 -15.25 -17.55 -9.74
C SER A 243 -15.10 -18.99 -9.26
N THR A 244 -14.09 -19.27 -8.44
CA THR A 244 -13.90 -20.58 -7.81
C THR A 244 -14.96 -20.82 -6.73
N LEU A 245 -15.19 -19.85 -5.83
CA LEU A 245 -16.21 -19.94 -4.78
C LEU A 245 -17.62 -20.07 -5.37
N GLN A 246 -17.93 -19.32 -6.42
CA GLN A 246 -19.22 -19.38 -7.12
C GLN A 246 -19.50 -20.77 -7.72
N LYS A 247 -18.46 -21.50 -8.16
CA LYS A 247 -18.62 -22.87 -8.68
C LYS A 247 -19.00 -23.87 -7.58
N SER A 248 -18.67 -23.59 -6.32
CA SER A 248 -19.03 -24.42 -5.17
C SER A 248 -20.45 -24.13 -4.64
N GLY A 249 -21.13 -23.10 -5.16
CA GLY A 249 -22.49 -22.73 -4.77
C GLY A 249 -22.60 -21.28 -4.30
N GLN A 250 -23.70 -20.97 -3.62
CA GLN A 250 -23.89 -19.69 -2.96
C GLN A 250 -22.96 -19.58 -1.76
N PHE A 251 -22.43 -18.38 -1.50
CA PHE A 251 -21.54 -18.10 -0.38
C PHE A 251 -21.87 -16.73 0.24
N VAL A 252 -21.47 -16.55 1.49
CA VAL A 252 -21.56 -15.30 2.23
C VAL A 252 -20.14 -14.81 2.52
N VAL A 253 -19.91 -13.49 2.41
CA VAL A 253 -18.61 -12.87 2.72
C VAL A 253 -18.77 -12.01 3.95
N LEU A 254 -17.91 -12.25 4.94
CA LEU A 254 -17.83 -11.47 6.17
C LEU A 254 -16.41 -10.92 6.32
N HIS A 255 -16.29 -9.61 6.48
CA HIS A 255 -15.03 -8.98 6.85
C HIS A 255 -15.00 -8.79 8.36
N LEU A 256 -14.28 -9.68 9.05
CA LEU A 256 -14.13 -9.64 10.50
C LEU A 256 -12.79 -8.99 10.85
N ARG A 257 -12.83 -7.86 11.56
CA ARG A 257 -11.63 -7.16 12.03
C ARG A 257 -11.45 -7.38 13.52
N TYR A 258 -10.55 -8.30 13.88
CA TYR A 258 -10.24 -8.69 15.26
C TYR A 258 -8.93 -8.08 15.78
N GLU A 259 -8.61 -6.86 15.34
CA GLU A 259 -7.44 -6.15 15.86
C GLU A 259 -7.73 -5.59 17.26
N MET A 260 -6.70 -5.49 18.10
CA MET A 260 -6.83 -5.05 19.50
C MET A 260 -7.40 -3.64 19.64
N ASP A 261 -7.14 -2.76 18.67
CA ASP A 261 -7.74 -1.42 18.60
C ASP A 261 -9.27 -1.51 18.45
N MET A 262 -9.75 -2.41 17.59
CA MET A 262 -11.19 -2.62 17.36
C MET A 262 -11.86 -3.32 18.55
N LEU A 263 -11.20 -4.31 19.15
CA LEU A 263 -11.72 -5.01 20.33
C LEU A 263 -11.81 -4.06 21.53
N SER A 264 -10.75 -3.32 21.82
CA SER A 264 -10.73 -2.32 22.89
C SER A 264 -11.80 -1.25 22.66
N PHE A 265 -11.94 -0.74 21.43
CA PHE A 265 -12.98 0.23 21.07
C PHE A 265 -14.40 -0.33 21.24
N SER A 266 -14.63 -1.58 20.84
CA SER A 266 -15.98 -2.19 20.84
C SER A 266 -16.59 -2.39 22.22
N GLY A 267 -15.80 -2.39 23.30
CA GLY A 267 -16.32 -2.74 24.61
C GLY A 267 -16.33 -4.24 24.92
N CYS A 268 -16.18 -5.10 23.91
CA CYS A 268 -16.43 -6.54 24.04
C CYS A 268 -15.31 -7.23 24.82
N THR A 269 -15.69 -7.95 25.88
CA THR A 269 -14.81 -8.79 26.71
C THR A 269 -15.23 -10.26 26.70
N HIS A 270 -16.15 -10.63 25.81
CA HIS A 270 -16.68 -11.99 25.76
C HIS A 270 -15.59 -12.97 25.33
N GLY A 271 -15.26 -13.92 26.21
CA GLY A 271 -14.21 -14.92 25.99
C GLY A 271 -12.79 -14.45 26.35
N CYS A 272 -12.61 -13.21 26.82
CA CYS A 272 -11.32 -12.73 27.31
C CYS A 272 -11.03 -13.24 28.72
N SER A 273 -9.75 -13.44 29.05
CA SER A 273 -9.31 -13.59 30.44
C SER A 273 -9.44 -12.26 31.22
N ASP A 274 -9.27 -12.32 32.55
CA ASP A 274 -9.25 -11.11 33.37
C ASP A 274 -8.09 -10.17 32.97
N GLU A 275 -6.92 -10.73 32.66
CA GLU A 275 -5.75 -9.96 32.19
C GLU A 275 -6.00 -9.30 30.83
N GLU A 276 -6.57 -10.05 29.87
CA GLU A 276 -6.92 -9.52 28.55
C GLU A 276 -7.99 -8.42 28.66
N THR A 277 -8.97 -8.60 29.55
CA THR A 277 -10.02 -7.61 29.81
C THR A 277 -9.42 -6.31 30.37
N GLU A 278 -8.45 -6.41 31.28
CA GLU A 278 -7.75 -5.25 31.82
C GLU A 278 -6.88 -4.56 30.76
N GLU A 279 -6.20 -5.32 29.89
CA GLU A 279 -5.43 -4.77 28.77
C GLU A 279 -6.31 -4.01 27.77
N LEU A 280 -7.41 -4.62 27.31
CA LEU A 280 -8.39 -3.99 26.42
C LEU A 280 -9.00 -2.74 27.05
N THR A 281 -9.26 -2.77 28.36
CA THR A 281 -9.79 -1.63 29.12
C THR A 281 -8.79 -0.48 29.18
N ARG A 282 -7.51 -0.78 29.48
CA ARG A 282 -6.43 0.23 29.45
C ARG A 282 -6.30 0.87 28.07
N MET A 283 -6.30 0.07 27.00
CA MET A 283 -6.23 0.59 25.63
C MET A 283 -7.42 1.48 25.28
N ARG A 284 -8.64 1.11 25.71
CA ARG A 284 -9.85 1.93 25.48
C ARG A 284 -9.71 3.34 26.05
N PHE A 285 -9.19 3.46 27.27
CA PHE A 285 -8.98 4.77 27.89
C PHE A 285 -7.93 5.59 27.14
N VAL A 286 -6.81 4.98 26.74
CA VAL A 286 -5.76 5.64 25.94
C VAL A 286 -6.31 6.12 24.58
N CYS A 287 -7.13 5.31 23.91
CA CYS A 287 -7.75 5.70 22.64
C CYS A 287 -8.70 6.88 22.80
N ASN A 288 -9.46 6.96 23.90
CA ASN A 288 -10.35 8.09 24.15
C ASN A 288 -9.59 9.38 24.43
N ASP A 289 -8.44 9.30 25.12
CA ASP A 289 -7.60 10.47 25.40
C ASP A 289 -6.90 11.03 24.15
N LEU A 290 -6.70 10.23 23.10
CA LEU A 290 -6.09 10.68 21.83
C LEU A 290 -7.05 11.47 20.92
N HIS A 291 -8.34 11.53 21.27
CA HIS A 291 -9.37 12.21 20.50
C HIS A 291 -9.86 13.55 21.10
N TYR A 292 -9.30 13.97 22.25
CA TYR A 292 -9.47 15.30 22.85
C TYR A 292 -8.19 16.14 22.75
#